data_AF-A0A9W6AYB7-F1
#
_entry.id   AF-A0A9W6AYB7-F1
#
_cell.length_a   1.000
_cell.length_b   1.000
_cell.length_c   1.000
_cell.angle_alpha   90.00
_cell.angle_beta   90.00
_cell.angle_gamma   90.00
#
_symmetry.space_group_name_H-M   'P 1'
#
loop_
_entity.id
_entity.type
_entity.pdbx_description
1 polymer ?
#
loop_
_entity_poly.entity_id
_entity_poly.type
_entity_poly.pdbx_seq_one_letter_code
_entity_poly.pdbx_strand_id
1 'polypeptide(L)'
;MPLSTFLPHIPYPPSREGYWSPVTSTLNWCEEDYYATIYSAEIVNTLTNLLFMALGIKGFLSCRRNGHDSIFQVAYLGYLLVGTGSFLFHSTLKYPMQLVDELSMIYTTCLMCYASFSYSRPNGFRVILGIFLASLAIFITLYYHYLQDPLFHQNAYGILTAIVLIRSMYTMEVTLRPRWRHSTEEDRLAREKQGLPVPTKEHQHYENVRDVKTLKTMWFMVIYGLSVFLGGFAIWGLDNAFCSKIRGWRRQVGLPWGILLEGHGWWHLMTGLGAYMYLVWGIWLRHCLNNRQEEYHLWWPRFWNIPEVLRTSAPGKGANGVAKKSN
;
A
#
# COMPACT_ATOMS: atom_id res chain seq x y z
N MET A 1 -9.22 42.34 -9.41
CA MET A 1 -8.80 42.10 -10.81
C MET A 1 -9.30 40.72 -11.21
N PRO A 2 -10.10 40.56 -12.27
CA PRO A 2 -10.47 39.23 -12.72
C PRO A 2 -9.21 38.58 -13.29
N LEU A 3 -8.80 37.42 -12.76
CA LEU A 3 -7.84 36.58 -13.46
C LEU A 3 -8.48 36.22 -14.80
N SER A 4 -7.93 36.76 -15.89
CA SER A 4 -8.26 36.31 -17.25
C SER A 4 -7.95 34.82 -17.34
N THR A 5 -8.98 33.98 -17.37
CA THR A 5 -8.83 32.53 -17.52
C THR A 5 -8.44 32.24 -18.96
N PHE A 6 -7.13 32.05 -19.18
CA PHE A 6 -6.56 31.66 -20.49
C PHE A 6 -6.90 30.23 -20.91
N LEU A 7 -7.55 29.44 -20.05
CA LEU A 7 -7.89 28.05 -20.31
C LEU A 7 -9.40 27.87 -20.51
N PRO A 8 -9.82 27.07 -21.50
CA PRO A 8 -11.23 26.69 -21.63
C PRO A 8 -11.70 26.06 -20.32
N HIS A 9 -12.81 26.58 -19.80
CA HIS A 9 -13.43 26.05 -18.61
C HIS A 9 -14.96 26.09 -18.75
N ILE A 10 -15.63 25.13 -18.12
CA ILE A 10 -17.08 25.16 -17.91
C ILE A 10 -17.36 25.32 -16.42
N PRO A 11 -18.49 25.94 -16.04
CA PRO A 11 -18.84 26.08 -14.62
C PRO A 11 -18.84 24.74 -13.91
N TYR A 12 -18.24 24.69 -12.72
CA TYR A 12 -18.31 23.50 -11.87
C TYR A 12 -19.75 23.39 -11.31
N PRO A 13 -20.52 22.35 -11.66
CA PRO A 13 -21.92 22.24 -11.25
C PRO A 13 -22.08 22.09 -9.72
N PRO A 14 -23.16 22.61 -9.13
CA PRO A 14 -23.45 22.38 -7.72
C PRO A 14 -23.87 20.92 -7.47
N SER A 15 -23.93 20.54 -6.20
CA SER A 15 -24.51 19.25 -5.80
C SER A 15 -26.00 19.17 -6.13
N ARG A 16 -26.49 17.97 -6.36
CA ARG A 16 -27.91 17.67 -6.62
C ARG A 16 -28.28 16.28 -6.10
N GLU A 17 -29.57 15.97 -6.10
CA GLU A 17 -30.03 14.61 -5.82
C GLU A 17 -29.70 13.66 -6.96
N GLY A 18 -29.35 12.42 -6.60
CA GLY A 18 -29.02 11.36 -7.54
C GLY A 18 -29.87 10.11 -7.34
N TYR A 19 -29.56 9.09 -8.14
CA TYR A 19 -30.26 7.81 -8.18
C TYR A 19 -30.26 7.09 -6.82
N TRP A 20 -29.17 7.19 -6.07
CA TRP A 20 -29.03 6.55 -4.76
C TRP A 20 -29.49 7.44 -3.59
N SER A 21 -30.18 8.56 -3.81
CA SER A 21 -30.74 9.35 -2.71
C SER A 21 -31.73 8.52 -1.85
N PRO A 22 -31.88 8.81 -0.54
CA PRO A 22 -31.13 9.78 0.26
C PRO A 22 -29.76 9.25 0.72
N VAL A 23 -28.81 10.15 1.02
CA VAL A 23 -27.53 9.79 1.67
C VAL A 23 -27.81 9.21 3.06
N THR A 24 -27.23 8.05 3.37
CA THR A 24 -27.42 7.39 4.68
C THR A 24 -26.11 7.14 5.44
N SER A 25 -24.98 7.37 4.80
CA SER A 25 -23.66 7.32 5.43
C SER A 25 -23.50 8.39 6.51
N THR A 26 -22.57 8.15 7.44
CA THR A 26 -22.21 9.15 8.45
C THR A 26 -21.20 10.18 7.94
N LEU A 27 -20.64 9.93 6.75
CA LEU A 27 -19.63 10.75 6.09
C LEU A 27 -20.11 11.16 4.69
N ASN A 28 -19.87 12.42 4.34
CA ASN A 28 -20.00 12.96 3.00
C ASN A 28 -18.79 13.88 2.78
N TRP A 29 -18.03 13.65 1.71
CA TRP A 29 -16.74 14.31 1.50
C TRP A 29 -16.90 15.64 0.77
N CYS A 30 -15.76 16.29 0.47
CA CYS A 30 -15.82 17.64 -0.07
C CYS A 30 -16.28 17.72 -1.53
N GLU A 31 -16.26 16.62 -2.29
CA GLU A 31 -16.75 16.59 -3.67
C GLU A 31 -18.27 16.95 -3.72
N GLU A 32 -18.77 17.60 -4.78
CA GLU A 32 -20.20 17.91 -4.89
C GLU A 32 -21.01 16.68 -5.34
N ASP A 33 -21.98 16.26 -4.53
CA ASP A 33 -22.78 15.08 -4.87
C ASP A 33 -23.49 15.18 -6.23
N TYR A 34 -23.31 14.15 -7.06
CA TYR A 34 -23.96 13.91 -8.35
C TYR A 34 -23.77 15.02 -9.39
N TYR A 35 -22.77 15.89 -9.21
CA TYR A 35 -22.55 17.05 -10.10
C TYR A 35 -22.33 16.64 -11.56
N ALA A 36 -21.60 15.52 -11.78
CA ALA A 36 -21.26 15.03 -13.11
C ALA A 36 -22.30 14.05 -13.68
N THR A 37 -22.85 13.17 -12.84
CA THR A 37 -23.83 12.14 -13.24
C THR A 37 -24.78 11.85 -12.09
N ILE A 38 -26.01 11.42 -12.40
CA ILE A 38 -26.99 11.02 -11.38
C ILE A 38 -26.69 9.64 -10.77
N TYR A 39 -25.76 8.86 -11.34
CA TYR A 39 -25.52 7.47 -10.92
C TYR A 39 -24.36 7.28 -9.93
N SER A 40 -23.47 8.26 -9.80
CA SER A 40 -22.33 8.24 -8.87
C SER A 40 -22.28 9.57 -8.12
N ALA A 41 -22.32 9.52 -6.79
CA ALA A 41 -22.34 10.71 -5.94
C ALA A 41 -21.05 11.53 -6.08
N GLU A 42 -19.90 10.92 -5.82
CA GLU A 42 -18.61 11.61 -5.85
C GLU A 42 -17.77 10.98 -6.96
N ILE A 43 -17.89 11.47 -8.20
CA ILE A 43 -17.35 10.78 -9.38
C ILE A 43 -15.82 10.71 -9.38
N VAL A 44 -15.12 11.74 -8.90
CA VAL A 44 -13.66 11.77 -8.87
C VAL A 44 -13.17 10.85 -7.76
N ASN A 45 -13.76 10.92 -6.58
CA ASN A 45 -13.49 10.00 -5.48
C ASN A 45 -13.78 8.54 -5.88
N THR A 46 -14.86 8.28 -6.62
CA THR A 46 -15.16 6.95 -7.17
C THR A 46 -14.11 6.49 -8.18
N LEU A 47 -13.81 7.28 -9.21
CA LEU A 47 -12.95 6.82 -10.32
C LEU A 47 -11.48 6.71 -9.92
N THR A 48 -11.02 7.50 -8.96
CA THR A 48 -9.64 7.40 -8.43
C THR A 48 -9.35 6.04 -7.79
N ASN A 49 -10.38 5.34 -7.29
CA ASN A 49 -10.27 3.98 -6.78
C ASN A 49 -10.01 2.91 -7.85
N LEU A 50 -10.21 3.21 -9.15
CA LEU A 50 -9.84 2.27 -10.23
C LEU A 50 -8.33 1.98 -10.24
N LEU A 51 -7.48 2.93 -9.81
CA LEU A 51 -6.05 2.68 -9.64
C LEU A 51 -5.79 1.63 -8.56
N PHE A 52 -6.47 1.74 -7.41
CA PHE A 52 -6.41 0.72 -6.35
C PHE A 52 -6.77 -0.65 -6.93
N MET A 53 -7.91 -0.76 -7.62
CA MET A 53 -8.34 -2.04 -8.16
C MET A 53 -7.36 -2.61 -9.18
N ALA A 54 -6.84 -1.79 -10.09
CA ALA A 54 -5.85 -2.21 -11.08
C ALA A 54 -4.54 -2.69 -10.45
N LEU A 55 -4.03 -1.98 -9.43
CA LEU A 55 -2.83 -2.36 -8.70
C LEU A 55 -3.03 -3.64 -7.88
N GLY A 56 -4.21 -3.83 -7.28
CA GLY A 56 -4.58 -5.05 -6.57
C GLY A 56 -4.55 -6.27 -7.48
N ILE A 57 -5.18 -6.17 -8.66
CA ILE A 57 -5.18 -7.23 -9.68
C ILE A 57 -3.74 -7.50 -10.16
N LYS A 58 -2.98 -6.45 -10.50
CA LYS A 58 -1.58 -6.58 -10.92
C LYS A 58 -0.74 -7.32 -9.87
N GLY A 59 -0.84 -6.92 -8.60
CA GLY A 59 -0.11 -7.52 -7.49
C GLY A 59 -0.48 -8.98 -7.26
N PHE A 60 -1.77 -9.31 -7.27
CA PHE A 60 -2.26 -10.69 -7.16
C PHE A 60 -1.71 -11.59 -8.29
N LEU A 61 -1.81 -11.12 -9.55
CA LEU A 61 -1.29 -11.85 -10.70
C LEU A 61 0.23 -12.01 -10.65
N SER A 62 0.94 -10.99 -10.17
CA SER A 62 2.39 -11.05 -9.95
C SER A 62 2.77 -12.11 -8.92
N CYS A 63 2.06 -12.17 -7.78
CA CYS A 63 2.27 -13.19 -6.76
C CYS A 63 2.13 -14.61 -7.32
N ARG A 64 1.13 -14.85 -8.17
CA ARG A 64 0.93 -16.16 -8.82
C ARG A 64 2.02 -16.45 -9.84
N ARG A 65 2.38 -15.47 -10.68
CA ARG A 65 3.39 -15.62 -11.74
C ARG A 65 4.78 -15.91 -11.18
N ASN A 66 5.16 -15.21 -10.12
CA ASN A 66 6.50 -15.30 -9.52
C ASN A 66 6.59 -16.30 -8.35
N GLY A 67 5.48 -16.97 -7.99
CA GLY A 67 5.45 -17.95 -6.91
C GLY A 67 5.78 -17.36 -5.54
N HIS A 68 5.22 -16.19 -5.23
CA HIS A 68 5.32 -15.60 -3.89
C HIS A 68 4.40 -16.30 -2.89
N ASP A 69 4.73 -16.21 -1.59
CA ASP A 69 3.93 -16.79 -0.51
C ASP A 69 2.44 -16.40 -0.63
N SER A 70 1.55 -17.37 -0.42
CA SER A 70 0.10 -17.21 -0.60
C SER A 70 -0.51 -16.10 0.27
N ILE A 71 0.11 -15.78 1.40
CA ILE A 71 -0.32 -14.67 2.27
C ILE A 71 -0.36 -13.32 1.53
N PHE A 72 0.54 -13.09 0.56
CA PHE A 72 0.52 -11.86 -0.24
C PHE A 72 -0.55 -11.88 -1.32
N GLN A 73 -0.99 -13.04 -1.79
CA GLN A 73 -2.19 -13.14 -2.64
C GLN A 73 -3.43 -12.72 -1.85
N VAL A 74 -3.56 -13.20 -0.61
CA VAL A 74 -4.64 -12.78 0.31
C VAL A 74 -4.54 -11.28 0.61
N ALA A 75 -3.34 -10.74 0.80
CA ALA A 75 -3.10 -9.32 1.00
C ALA A 75 -3.62 -8.46 -0.17
N TYR A 76 -3.30 -8.85 -1.41
CA TYR A 76 -3.77 -8.13 -2.60
C TYR A 76 -5.28 -8.27 -2.82
N LEU A 77 -5.89 -9.38 -2.40
CA LEU A 77 -7.36 -9.49 -2.38
C LEU A 77 -7.99 -8.55 -1.35
N GLY A 78 -7.39 -8.41 -0.15
CA GLY A 78 -7.81 -7.41 0.83
C GLY A 78 -7.66 -5.98 0.30
N TYR A 79 -6.53 -5.66 -0.33
CA TYR A 79 -6.30 -4.38 -1.00
C TYR A 79 -7.31 -4.11 -2.13
N LEU A 80 -7.65 -5.12 -2.93
CA LEU A 80 -8.70 -5.02 -3.96
C LEU A 80 -10.09 -4.80 -3.35
N LEU A 81 -10.37 -5.43 -2.21
CA LEU A 81 -11.61 -5.21 -1.46
C LEU A 81 -11.72 -3.78 -0.95
N VAL A 82 -10.63 -3.19 -0.42
CA VAL A 82 -10.58 -1.78 -0.02
C VAL A 82 -10.94 -0.87 -1.19
N GLY A 83 -10.24 -1.00 -2.33
CA GLY A 83 -10.53 -0.17 -3.50
C GLY A 83 -11.96 -0.35 -4.04
N THR A 84 -12.48 -1.58 -4.01
CA THR A 84 -13.86 -1.85 -4.45
C THR A 84 -14.88 -1.29 -3.48
N GLY A 85 -14.64 -1.42 -2.17
CA GLY A 85 -15.48 -0.85 -1.11
C GLY A 85 -15.57 0.66 -1.23
N SER A 86 -14.42 1.33 -1.34
CA SER A 86 -14.33 2.77 -1.55
C SER A 86 -15.04 3.21 -2.83
N PHE A 87 -14.81 2.53 -3.96
CA PHE A 87 -15.54 2.80 -5.21
C PHE A 87 -17.07 2.76 -5.02
N LEU A 88 -17.58 1.72 -4.36
CA LEU A 88 -19.02 1.55 -4.13
C LEU A 88 -19.55 2.57 -3.11
N PHE A 89 -18.76 2.92 -2.09
CA PHE A 89 -19.12 3.94 -1.12
C PHE A 89 -19.26 5.31 -1.78
N HIS A 90 -18.25 5.79 -2.48
CA HIS A 90 -18.29 7.10 -3.16
C HIS A 90 -19.32 7.16 -4.30
N SER A 91 -19.68 6.02 -4.89
CA SER A 91 -20.75 5.95 -5.87
C SER A 91 -22.14 6.16 -5.24
N THR A 92 -22.35 5.71 -4.00
CA THR A 92 -23.69 5.56 -3.42
C THR A 92 -23.95 6.39 -2.16
N LEU A 93 -22.90 6.75 -1.42
CA LEU A 93 -22.92 7.35 -0.09
C LEU A 93 -23.85 6.62 0.90
N LYS A 94 -23.88 5.28 0.82
CA LYS A 94 -24.68 4.42 1.69
C LYS A 94 -23.88 3.85 2.83
N TYR A 95 -24.48 3.84 4.03
CA TYR A 95 -23.84 3.32 5.24
C TYR A 95 -23.30 1.88 5.11
N PRO A 96 -24.00 0.90 4.50
CA PRO A 96 -23.41 -0.42 4.28
C PRO A 96 -22.14 -0.40 3.43
N MET A 97 -22.07 0.44 2.40
CA MET A 97 -20.89 0.55 1.56
C MET A 97 -19.76 1.30 2.27
N GLN A 98 -20.08 2.30 3.10
CA GLN A 98 -19.13 2.94 4.01
C GLN A 98 -18.46 1.90 4.92
N LEU A 99 -19.23 0.99 5.52
CA LEU A 99 -18.67 -0.08 6.35
C LEU A 99 -17.76 -1.03 5.54
N VAL A 100 -18.10 -1.34 4.28
CA VAL A 100 -17.24 -2.17 3.43
C VAL A 100 -15.92 -1.45 3.13
N ASP A 101 -15.96 -0.16 2.81
CA ASP A 101 -14.77 0.67 2.59
C ASP A 101 -13.87 0.69 3.85
N GLU A 102 -14.38 1.26 4.93
CA GLU A 102 -13.59 1.52 6.14
C GLU A 102 -13.14 0.22 6.83
N LEU A 103 -14.03 -0.75 7.04
CA LEU A 103 -13.67 -1.96 7.80
C LEU A 103 -12.74 -2.89 7.02
N SER A 104 -12.80 -2.90 5.68
CA SER A 104 -11.86 -3.69 4.88
C SER A 104 -10.40 -3.24 5.06
N MET A 105 -10.17 -1.96 5.37
CA MET A 105 -8.85 -1.43 5.72
C MET A 105 -8.32 -2.06 7.02
N ILE A 106 -9.17 -2.18 8.05
CA ILE A 106 -8.84 -2.83 9.33
C ILE A 106 -8.51 -4.30 9.10
N TYR A 107 -9.37 -5.03 8.37
CA TYR A 107 -9.19 -6.46 8.13
C TYR A 107 -7.90 -6.74 7.36
N THR A 108 -7.62 -5.96 6.32
CA THR A 108 -6.39 -6.07 5.53
C THR A 108 -5.15 -5.79 6.37
N THR A 109 -5.22 -4.80 7.25
CA THR A 109 -4.11 -4.47 8.16
C THR A 109 -3.89 -5.57 9.19
N CYS A 110 -4.95 -6.16 9.76
CA CYS A 110 -4.85 -7.33 10.63
C CYS A 110 -4.21 -8.53 9.92
N LEU A 111 -4.52 -8.78 8.65
CA LEU A 111 -3.85 -9.82 7.86
C LEU A 111 -2.35 -9.53 7.69
N MET A 112 -1.96 -8.27 7.52
CA MET A 112 -0.55 -7.86 7.44
C MET A 112 0.17 -7.96 8.78
N CYS A 113 -0.50 -7.62 9.89
CA CYS A 113 -0.01 -7.90 11.24
C CYS A 113 0.23 -9.40 11.41
N TYR A 114 -0.72 -10.24 11.03
CA TYR A 114 -0.54 -11.69 11.08
C TYR A 114 0.69 -12.11 10.27
N ALA A 115 0.78 -11.70 9.00
CA ALA A 115 1.88 -12.06 8.11
C ALA A 115 3.28 -11.69 8.64
N SER A 116 3.40 -10.53 9.29
CA SER A 116 4.65 -10.01 9.86
C SER A 116 4.99 -10.67 11.20
N PHE A 117 4.04 -10.74 12.14
CA PHE A 117 4.29 -11.24 13.48
C PHE A 117 4.29 -12.78 13.57
N SER A 118 3.60 -13.48 12.66
CA SER A 118 3.56 -14.94 12.65
C SER A 118 4.79 -15.59 12.02
N TYR A 119 5.64 -14.81 11.35
CA TYR A 119 6.78 -15.34 10.61
C TYR A 119 7.80 -16.02 11.54
N SER A 120 8.22 -17.23 11.16
CA SER A 120 9.18 -18.06 11.92
C SER A 120 8.76 -18.28 13.39
N ARG A 121 7.46 -18.23 13.69
CA ARG A 121 6.91 -18.50 15.03
C ARG A 121 6.28 -19.91 15.13
N PRO A 122 6.32 -20.54 16.31
CA PRO A 122 5.65 -21.82 16.55
C PRO A 122 4.14 -21.77 16.26
N ASN A 123 3.56 -22.92 15.88
CA ASN A 123 2.14 -23.00 15.52
C ASN A 123 1.20 -22.49 16.62
N GLY A 124 1.48 -22.77 17.90
CA GLY A 124 0.69 -22.25 19.03
C GLY A 124 0.61 -20.72 19.06
N PHE A 125 1.75 -20.04 18.88
CA PHE A 125 1.80 -18.58 18.79
C PHE A 125 1.00 -18.06 17.60
N ARG A 126 1.13 -18.71 16.43
CA ARG A 126 0.41 -18.33 15.22
C ARG A 126 -1.11 -18.43 15.40
N VAL A 127 -1.59 -19.48 16.07
CA VAL A 127 -3.03 -19.65 16.36
C VAL A 127 -3.51 -18.58 17.34
N ILE A 128 -2.79 -18.35 18.44
CA ILE A 128 -3.14 -17.32 19.43
C ILE A 128 -3.19 -15.93 18.79
N LEU A 129 -2.18 -15.58 17.97
CA LEU A 129 -2.14 -14.31 17.25
C LEU A 129 -3.32 -14.18 16.28
N GLY A 130 -3.65 -15.26 15.56
CA GLY A 130 -4.81 -15.27 14.65
C GLY A 130 -6.13 -15.04 15.38
N ILE A 131 -6.35 -15.71 16.51
CA ILE A 131 -7.53 -15.52 17.36
C ILE A 131 -7.57 -14.08 17.88
N PHE A 132 -6.46 -13.56 18.40
CA PHE A 132 -6.37 -12.19 18.90
C PHE A 132 -6.73 -11.16 17.82
N LEU A 133 -6.13 -11.25 16.64
CA LEU A 133 -6.38 -10.31 15.54
C LEU A 133 -7.81 -10.42 14.99
N ALA A 134 -8.39 -11.62 14.95
CA ALA A 134 -9.78 -11.82 14.58
C ALA A 134 -10.74 -11.19 15.60
N SER A 135 -10.51 -11.45 16.89
CA SER A 135 -11.28 -10.83 17.99
C SER A 135 -11.16 -9.31 17.99
N LEU A 136 -9.96 -8.78 17.72
CA LEU A 136 -9.72 -7.34 17.60
C LEU A 136 -10.50 -6.74 16.42
N ALA A 137 -10.47 -7.39 15.26
CA ALA A 137 -11.24 -6.95 14.09
C ALA A 137 -12.74 -6.95 14.37
N ILE A 138 -13.27 -8.02 14.98
CA ILE A 138 -14.69 -8.13 15.36
C ILE A 138 -15.06 -7.02 16.36
N PHE A 139 -14.22 -6.79 17.38
CA PHE A 139 -14.43 -5.73 18.36
C PHE A 139 -14.50 -4.35 17.69
N ILE A 140 -13.50 -4.01 16.85
CA ILE A 140 -13.46 -2.74 16.13
C ILE A 140 -14.72 -2.59 15.28
N THR A 141 -15.13 -3.63 14.55
CA THR A 141 -16.33 -3.61 13.71
C THR A 141 -17.60 -3.36 14.51
N LEU A 142 -17.83 -4.14 15.58
CA LEU A 142 -19.05 -4.00 16.39
C LEU A 142 -19.10 -2.66 17.11
N TYR A 143 -17.96 -2.22 17.66
CA TYR A 143 -17.89 -0.96 18.37
C TYR A 143 -17.99 0.24 17.43
N TYR A 144 -17.36 0.17 16.25
CA TYR A 144 -17.51 1.20 15.21
C TYR A 144 -18.95 1.29 14.71
N HIS A 145 -19.61 0.15 14.48
CA HIS A 145 -21.00 0.12 14.07
C HIS A 145 -21.95 0.69 15.15
N TYR A 146 -21.63 0.49 16.43
CA TYR A 146 -22.37 1.04 17.56
C TYR A 146 -22.16 2.54 17.73
N LEU A 147 -20.91 3.02 17.69
CA LEU A 147 -20.58 4.43 17.88
C LEU A 147 -20.92 5.29 16.66
N GLN A 148 -20.75 4.74 15.46
CA GLN A 148 -20.85 5.45 14.18
C GLN A 148 -19.98 6.72 14.08
N ASP A 149 -18.89 6.79 14.86
CA ASP A 149 -17.91 7.88 14.88
C ASP A 149 -16.67 7.51 14.05
N PRO A 150 -16.47 8.13 12.88
CA PRO A 150 -15.34 7.85 11.98
C PRO A 150 -13.97 8.06 12.63
N LEU A 151 -13.86 8.92 13.65
CA LEU A 151 -12.58 9.16 14.33
C LEU A 151 -12.09 7.92 15.07
N PHE A 152 -13.00 7.09 15.59
CA PHE A 152 -12.63 5.81 16.21
C PHE A 152 -11.95 4.88 15.20
N HIS A 153 -12.54 4.73 14.02
CA HIS A 153 -11.98 3.92 12.94
C HIS A 153 -10.61 4.44 12.50
N GLN A 154 -10.50 5.74 12.23
CA GLN A 154 -9.26 6.37 11.76
C GLN A 154 -8.11 6.15 12.76
N ASN A 155 -8.37 6.33 14.05
CA ASN A 155 -7.37 6.10 15.10
C ASN A 155 -6.97 4.62 15.18
N ALA A 156 -7.94 3.70 15.16
CA ALA A 156 -7.66 2.27 15.19
C ALA A 156 -6.81 1.83 13.98
N TYR A 157 -7.19 2.27 12.77
CA TYR A 157 -6.45 2.01 11.54
C TYR A 157 -5.02 2.59 11.59
N GLY A 158 -4.88 3.85 12.03
CA GLY A 158 -3.58 4.53 12.13
C GLY A 158 -2.63 3.81 13.09
N ILE A 159 -3.12 3.41 14.27
CA ILE A 159 -2.34 2.67 15.27
C ILE A 159 -1.90 1.30 14.74
N LEU A 160 -2.84 0.53 14.17
CA LEU A 160 -2.55 -0.79 13.58
C LEU A 160 -1.50 -0.69 12.46
N THR A 161 -1.65 0.30 11.59
CA THR A 161 -0.72 0.55 10.47
C THR A 161 0.67 0.94 10.97
N ALA A 162 0.77 1.82 11.98
CA ALA A 162 2.04 2.19 12.58
C ALA A 162 2.76 0.99 13.21
N ILE A 163 2.03 0.16 13.96
CA ILE A 163 2.59 -1.05 14.60
C ILE A 163 3.18 -1.99 13.56
N VAL A 164 2.43 -2.33 12.51
CA VAL A 164 2.91 -3.29 11.50
C VAL A 164 4.07 -2.72 10.68
N LEU A 165 4.04 -1.42 10.36
CA LEU A 165 5.10 -0.78 9.59
C LEU A 165 6.41 -0.71 10.40
N ILE A 166 6.35 -0.23 11.65
CA ILE A 166 7.51 -0.16 12.55
C ILE A 166 8.09 -1.56 12.77
N ARG A 167 7.24 -2.55 13.01
CA ARG A 167 7.67 -3.95 13.16
C ARG A 167 8.39 -4.46 11.91
N SER A 168 7.86 -4.20 10.72
CA SER A 168 8.46 -4.63 9.46
C SER A 168 9.79 -3.90 9.18
N MET A 169 9.89 -2.60 9.49
CA MET A 169 11.15 -1.84 9.38
C MET A 169 12.22 -2.38 10.33
N TYR A 170 11.84 -2.69 11.57
CA TYR A 170 12.74 -3.35 12.52
C TYR A 170 13.21 -4.73 12.01
N THR A 171 12.29 -5.55 11.48
CA THR A 171 12.64 -6.85 10.88
C THR A 171 13.64 -6.68 9.75
N MET A 172 13.39 -5.77 8.83
CA MET A 172 14.28 -5.45 7.72
C MET A 172 15.70 -5.11 8.20
N GLU A 173 15.80 -4.23 9.19
CA GLU A 173 17.08 -3.80 9.75
C GLU A 173 17.86 -4.94 10.41
N VAL A 174 17.20 -5.73 11.25
CA VAL A 174 17.82 -6.87 11.94
C VAL A 174 18.23 -7.96 10.95
N THR A 175 17.46 -8.17 9.88
CA THR A 175 17.71 -9.21 8.89
C THR A 175 18.81 -8.87 7.90
N LEU A 176 19.00 -7.59 7.55
CA LEU A 176 19.92 -7.20 6.47
C LEU A 176 21.19 -6.48 6.95
N ARG A 177 21.14 -5.73 8.04
CA ARG A 177 22.31 -4.93 8.47
C ARG A 177 23.40 -5.83 9.07
N PRO A 178 24.66 -5.75 8.59
CA PRO A 178 25.73 -6.62 9.05
C PRO A 178 25.97 -6.59 10.57
N ARG A 179 25.83 -5.40 11.17
CA ARG A 179 25.95 -5.18 12.63
C ARG A 179 24.93 -5.96 13.44
N TRP A 180 23.67 -6.02 13.00
CA TRP A 180 22.61 -6.72 13.73
C TRP A 180 22.61 -8.23 13.48
N ARG A 181 23.14 -8.64 12.32
CA ARG A 181 23.32 -10.04 11.96
C ARG A 181 24.55 -10.71 12.56
N HIS A 182 25.43 -9.94 13.22
CA HIS A 182 26.74 -10.41 13.67
C HIS A 182 27.56 -11.05 12.55
N SER A 183 27.66 -10.33 11.43
CA SER A 183 28.32 -10.79 10.20
C SER A 183 29.48 -9.88 9.77
N THR A 184 29.96 -9.01 10.67
CA THR A 184 31.15 -8.21 10.41
C THR A 184 32.41 -9.07 10.43
N GLU A 185 33.53 -8.55 9.91
CA GLU A 185 34.82 -9.26 9.96
C GLU A 185 35.27 -9.49 11.42
N GLU A 186 34.95 -8.56 12.33
CA GLU A 186 35.21 -8.73 13.77
C GLU A 186 34.43 -9.91 14.35
N ASP A 187 33.14 -10.03 14.00
CA ASP A 187 32.30 -11.16 14.41
C ASP A 187 32.82 -12.50 13.84
N ARG A 188 33.29 -12.49 12.58
CA ARG A 188 33.88 -13.67 11.94
C ARG A 188 35.13 -14.13 12.68
N LEU A 189 36.06 -13.21 12.94
CA LEU A 189 37.29 -13.50 13.68
C LEU A 189 37.00 -13.95 15.11
N ALA A 190 36.00 -13.38 15.78
CA ALA A 190 35.58 -13.81 17.12
C ALA A 190 35.04 -15.25 17.12
N ARG A 191 34.22 -15.63 16.12
CA ARG A 191 33.71 -17.01 15.96
C ARG A 191 34.80 -18.00 15.60
N GLU A 192 35.73 -17.61 14.73
CA GLU A 192 36.90 -18.41 14.36
C GLU A 192 37.78 -18.71 15.58
N LYS A 193 38.02 -17.71 16.44
CA LYS A 193 38.71 -17.89 17.74
C LYS A 193 38.00 -18.84 18.69
N GLN A 194 36.67 -18.93 18.60
CA GLN A 194 35.85 -19.88 19.37
C GLN A 194 35.80 -21.29 18.77
N GLY A 195 36.50 -21.53 17.65
CA GLY A 195 36.47 -22.82 16.94
C GLY A 195 35.14 -23.12 16.25
N LEU A 196 34.26 -22.13 16.08
CA LEU A 196 32.98 -22.31 15.41
C LEU A 196 33.14 -22.26 13.89
N PRO A 197 32.29 -22.95 13.12
CA PRO A 197 32.28 -22.83 11.66
C PRO A 197 32.04 -21.37 11.23
N VAL A 198 32.89 -20.89 10.33
CA VAL A 198 32.82 -19.55 9.73
C VAL A 198 32.83 -19.63 8.21
N PRO A 199 32.06 -18.77 7.51
CA PRO A 199 32.16 -18.63 6.06
C PRO A 199 33.54 -18.07 5.66
N THR A 200 33.92 -18.26 4.40
CA THR A 200 35.11 -17.61 3.85
C THR A 200 34.94 -16.09 3.88
N LYS A 201 36.06 -15.36 3.97
CA LYS A 201 36.05 -13.90 4.00
C LYS A 201 35.39 -13.32 2.75
N GLU A 202 35.66 -13.90 1.58
CA GLU A 202 35.09 -13.48 0.30
C GLU A 202 33.58 -13.69 0.27
N HIS A 203 33.11 -14.85 0.76
CA HIS A 203 31.69 -15.17 0.77
C HIS A 203 30.93 -14.26 1.73
N GLN A 204 31.43 -14.05 2.96
CA GLN A 204 30.80 -13.15 3.92
C GLN A 204 30.80 -11.70 3.42
N HIS A 205 31.90 -11.25 2.80
CA HIS A 205 31.97 -9.92 2.21
C HIS A 205 30.94 -9.74 1.08
N TYR A 206 30.81 -10.73 0.21
CA TYR A 206 29.79 -10.74 -0.85
C TYR A 206 28.37 -10.60 -0.28
N GLU A 207 28.00 -11.42 0.70
CA GLU A 207 26.67 -11.34 1.32
C GLU A 207 26.41 -10.00 1.98
N ASN A 208 27.39 -9.45 2.71
CA ASN A 208 27.27 -8.15 3.35
C ASN A 208 27.08 -7.02 2.33
N VAL A 209 27.84 -7.02 1.24
CA VAL A 209 27.71 -6.01 0.17
C VAL A 209 26.34 -6.10 -0.51
N ARG A 210 25.89 -7.32 -0.84
CA ARG A 210 24.56 -7.58 -1.41
C ARG A 210 23.46 -7.08 -0.48
N ASP A 211 23.50 -7.47 0.79
CA ASP A 211 22.42 -7.19 1.73
C ASP A 211 22.37 -5.71 2.15
N VAL A 212 23.53 -5.03 2.21
CA VAL A 212 23.58 -3.56 2.39
C VAL A 212 23.00 -2.83 1.16
N LYS A 213 23.25 -3.31 -0.06
CA LYS A 213 22.64 -2.74 -1.28
C LYS A 213 21.12 -2.91 -1.27
N THR A 214 20.64 -4.10 -0.90
CA THR A 214 19.21 -4.38 -0.72
C THR A 214 18.60 -3.48 0.35
N LEU A 215 19.24 -3.36 1.52
CA LEU A 215 18.78 -2.51 2.62
C LEU A 215 18.64 -1.04 2.21
N LYS A 216 19.63 -0.48 1.49
CA LYS A 216 19.56 0.90 0.96
C LYS A 216 18.37 1.07 0.01
N THR A 217 18.12 0.10 -0.85
CA THR A 217 17.00 0.12 -1.80
C THR A 217 15.66 0.02 -1.08
N MET A 218 15.56 -0.86 -0.08
CA MET A 218 14.36 -0.98 0.75
C MET A 218 14.07 0.30 1.55
N TRP A 219 15.09 0.96 2.11
CA TRP A 219 14.90 2.26 2.75
C TRP A 219 14.40 3.33 1.79
N PHE A 220 14.91 3.35 0.55
CA PHE A 220 14.38 4.25 -0.47
C PHE A 220 12.90 3.96 -0.75
N MET A 221 12.50 2.69 -0.88
CA MET A 221 11.08 2.30 -1.03
C MET A 221 10.24 2.76 0.17
N VAL A 222 10.73 2.57 1.40
CA VAL A 222 10.03 2.97 2.63
C VAL A 222 9.84 4.49 2.67
N ILE A 223 10.90 5.27 2.44
CA ILE A 223 10.84 6.74 2.45
C ILE A 223 9.91 7.25 1.36
N TYR A 224 10.03 6.71 0.14
CA TYR A 224 9.16 7.07 -0.97
C TYR A 224 7.69 6.73 -0.68
N GLY A 225 7.40 5.49 -0.29
CA GLY A 225 6.05 5.04 0.02
C GLY A 225 5.41 5.81 1.18
N LEU A 226 6.16 6.06 2.26
CA LEU A 226 5.69 6.87 3.38
C LEU A 226 5.43 8.33 2.99
N SER A 227 6.32 8.93 2.19
CA SER A 227 6.14 10.31 1.74
C SER A 227 4.89 10.46 0.88
N VAL A 228 4.64 9.50 -0.01
CA VAL A 228 3.41 9.46 -0.82
C VAL A 228 2.18 9.24 0.08
N PHE A 229 2.21 8.25 0.98
CA PHE A 229 1.07 7.96 1.85
C PHE A 229 0.72 9.14 2.79
N LEU A 230 1.71 9.70 3.48
CA LEU A 230 1.53 10.85 4.39
C LEU A 230 1.22 12.13 3.63
N GLY A 231 1.75 12.30 2.41
CA GLY A 231 1.37 13.41 1.53
C GLY A 231 -0.11 13.34 1.15
N GLY A 232 -0.61 12.14 0.81
CA GLY A 232 -2.03 11.91 0.63
C GLY A 232 -2.81 12.27 1.89
N PHE A 233 -2.38 11.79 3.07
CA PHE A 233 -3.04 12.06 4.35
C PHE A 233 -3.14 13.55 4.65
N ALA A 234 -2.08 14.30 4.37
CA ALA A 234 -2.08 15.74 4.52
C ALA A 234 -3.08 16.43 3.58
N ILE A 235 -3.13 16.01 2.30
CA ILE A 235 -4.08 16.56 1.33
C ILE A 235 -5.53 16.26 1.76
N TRP A 236 -5.81 15.03 2.19
CA TRP A 236 -7.09 14.65 2.77
C TRP A 236 -7.48 15.53 3.96
N GLY A 237 -6.55 15.75 4.90
CA GLY A 237 -6.77 16.62 6.05
C GLY A 237 -7.09 18.06 5.66
N LEU A 238 -6.40 18.60 4.64
CA LEU A 238 -6.69 19.93 4.09
C LEU A 238 -8.06 20.00 3.42
N ASP A 239 -8.45 18.95 2.68
CA ASP A 239 -9.75 18.85 2.02
C ASP A 239 -10.89 18.92 3.04
N ASN A 240 -10.77 18.18 4.15
CA ASN A 240 -11.72 18.23 5.26
C ASN A 240 -11.74 19.59 5.97
N ALA A 241 -10.57 20.14 6.30
CA ALA A 241 -10.47 21.37 7.09
C ALA A 241 -10.92 22.62 6.32
N PHE A 242 -10.70 22.67 5.01
CA PHE A 242 -10.93 23.86 4.17
C PHE A 242 -11.99 23.65 3.09
N CYS A 243 -12.86 22.65 3.24
CA CYS A 243 -13.79 22.24 2.19
C CYS A 243 -14.62 23.39 1.59
N SER A 244 -15.20 24.27 2.41
CA SER A 244 -15.99 25.42 1.93
C SER A 244 -15.19 26.36 1.02
N LYS A 245 -13.91 26.60 1.37
CA LYS A 245 -13.01 27.43 0.57
C LYS A 245 -12.58 26.72 -0.72
N ILE A 246 -12.27 25.43 -0.65
CA ILE A 246 -11.89 24.61 -1.81
C ILE A 246 -13.06 24.50 -2.81
N ARG A 247 -14.29 24.26 -2.34
CA ARG A 247 -15.54 24.37 -3.14
C ARG A 247 -15.66 25.72 -3.83
N GLY A 248 -15.35 26.81 -3.13
CA GLY A 248 -15.31 28.16 -3.70
C GLY A 248 -14.30 28.30 -4.83
N TRP A 249 -13.09 27.77 -4.65
CA TRP A 249 -12.04 27.76 -5.68
C TRP A 249 -12.41 26.89 -6.88
N ARG A 250 -13.01 25.71 -6.68
CA ARG A 250 -13.50 24.86 -7.78
C ARG A 250 -14.52 25.57 -8.66
N ARG A 251 -15.43 26.34 -8.08
CA ARG A 251 -16.40 27.17 -8.83
C ARG A 251 -15.74 28.29 -9.63
N GLN A 252 -14.65 28.89 -9.14
CA GLN A 252 -13.92 29.95 -9.85
C GLN A 252 -13.07 29.38 -11.00
N VAL A 253 -12.48 28.21 -10.79
CA VAL A 253 -11.58 27.55 -11.74
C VAL A 253 -12.35 26.83 -12.85
N GLY A 254 -13.49 26.20 -12.51
CA GLY A 254 -14.31 25.44 -13.45
C GLY A 254 -13.70 24.11 -13.88
N LEU A 255 -14.47 23.28 -14.58
CA LEU A 255 -13.99 22.02 -15.15
C LEU A 255 -13.20 22.26 -16.44
N PRO A 256 -12.20 21.41 -16.76
CA PRO A 256 -11.78 20.22 -16.00
C PRO A 256 -10.82 20.53 -14.84
N TRP A 257 -10.30 21.74 -14.75
CA TRP A 257 -9.21 22.11 -13.83
C TRP A 257 -9.60 22.01 -12.35
N GLY A 258 -10.89 22.20 -12.03
CA GLY A 258 -11.44 22.00 -10.68
C GLY A 258 -11.23 20.59 -10.14
N ILE A 259 -11.09 19.57 -11.01
CA ILE A 259 -10.80 18.18 -10.61
C ILE A 259 -9.46 18.08 -9.85
N LEU A 260 -8.50 18.97 -10.13
CA LEU A 260 -7.20 18.98 -9.44
C LEU A 260 -7.33 19.39 -7.97
N LEU A 261 -8.46 20.01 -7.59
CA LEU A 261 -8.76 20.43 -6.22
C LEU A 261 -9.55 19.38 -5.44
N GLU A 262 -9.84 18.21 -6.01
CA GLU A 262 -10.45 17.08 -5.29
C GLU A 262 -9.41 16.42 -4.38
N GLY A 263 -9.24 16.96 -3.17
CA GLY A 263 -8.21 16.48 -2.25
C GLY A 263 -8.43 15.03 -1.82
N HIS A 264 -9.68 14.64 -1.61
CA HIS A 264 -10.03 13.25 -1.29
C HIS A 264 -9.71 12.28 -2.44
N GLY A 265 -9.86 12.69 -3.70
CA GLY A 265 -9.46 11.90 -4.86
C GLY A 265 -7.94 11.69 -4.93
N TRP A 266 -7.13 12.72 -4.62
CA TRP A 266 -5.68 12.58 -4.50
C TRP A 266 -5.27 11.64 -3.37
N TRP A 267 -5.98 11.68 -2.25
CA TRP A 267 -5.77 10.74 -1.15
C TRP A 267 -5.88 9.29 -1.61
N HIS A 268 -6.88 8.92 -2.40
CA HIS A 268 -6.98 7.56 -2.96
C HIS A 268 -5.75 7.21 -3.81
N LEU A 269 -5.39 8.07 -4.76
CA LEU A 269 -4.26 7.77 -5.64
C LEU A 269 -2.95 7.58 -4.86
N MET A 270 -2.71 8.42 -3.86
CA MET A 270 -1.48 8.42 -3.09
C MET A 270 -1.43 7.29 -2.07
N THR A 271 -2.48 7.09 -1.27
CA THR A 271 -2.50 6.00 -0.29
C THR A 271 -2.55 4.63 -0.93
N GLY A 272 -3.25 4.48 -2.06
CA GLY A 272 -3.24 3.25 -2.85
C GLY A 272 -1.84 2.92 -3.33
N LEU A 273 -1.16 3.89 -3.95
CA LEU A 273 0.23 3.69 -4.35
C LEU A 273 1.13 3.38 -3.15
N GLY A 274 0.99 4.09 -2.04
CA GLY A 274 1.79 3.86 -0.82
C GLY A 274 1.58 2.47 -0.22
N ALA A 275 0.33 2.00 -0.13
CA ALA A 275 -0.01 0.66 0.34
C ALA A 275 0.46 -0.44 -0.64
N TYR A 276 0.38 -0.20 -1.96
CA TYR A 276 0.98 -1.08 -2.96
C TYR A 276 2.50 -1.19 -2.79
N MET A 277 3.19 -0.06 -2.59
CA MET A 277 4.63 -0.03 -2.31
C MET A 277 4.98 -0.84 -1.07
N TYR A 278 4.19 -0.71 0.01
CA TYR A 278 4.34 -1.50 1.22
C TYR A 278 4.21 -3.01 0.96
N LEU A 279 3.24 -3.45 0.15
CA LEU A 279 3.06 -4.87 -0.18
C LEU A 279 4.24 -5.42 -1.01
N VAL A 280 4.70 -4.67 -2.02
CA VAL A 280 5.88 -5.07 -2.83
C VAL A 280 7.13 -5.13 -1.96
N TRP A 281 7.33 -4.15 -1.08
CA TRP A 281 8.43 -4.15 -0.11
C TRP A 281 8.34 -5.35 0.85
N GLY A 282 7.15 -5.65 1.37
CA GLY A 282 6.90 -6.80 2.24
C GLY A 282 7.21 -8.15 1.56
N ILE A 283 6.86 -8.29 0.28
CA ILE A 283 7.22 -9.46 -0.53
C ILE A 283 8.74 -9.59 -0.64
N TRP A 284 9.43 -8.49 -0.94
CA TRP A 284 10.88 -8.53 -1.08
C TRP A 284 11.57 -8.87 0.24
N LEU A 285 11.11 -8.27 1.35
CA LEU A 285 11.57 -8.58 2.71
C LEU A 285 11.33 -10.06 3.05
N ARG A 286 10.19 -10.65 2.65
CA ARG A 286 9.92 -12.08 2.87
C ARG A 286 10.94 -12.98 2.19
N HIS A 287 11.36 -12.65 0.96
CA HIS A 287 12.40 -13.43 0.27
C HIS A 287 13.76 -13.28 0.94
N CYS A 288 14.11 -12.10 1.44
CA CYS A 288 15.31 -11.91 2.26
C CYS A 288 15.29 -12.73 3.54
N LEU A 289 14.16 -12.76 4.25
CA LEU A 289 14.00 -13.56 5.46
C LEU A 289 14.15 -15.07 5.20
N ASN A 290 13.71 -15.53 4.02
CA ASN A 290 13.81 -16.92 3.60
C ASN A 290 15.17 -17.28 2.96
N ASN A 291 16.15 -16.38 2.96
CA ASN A 291 17.46 -16.55 2.29
C ASN A 291 17.36 -16.82 0.78
N ARG A 292 16.35 -16.26 0.09
CA ARG A 292 16.10 -16.43 -1.35
C ARG A 292 16.45 -15.20 -2.18
N GLN A 293 17.39 -14.37 -1.72
CA GLN A 293 17.79 -13.12 -2.38
C GLN A 293 18.35 -13.34 -3.80
N GLU A 294 18.95 -14.50 -4.08
CA GLU A 294 19.50 -14.81 -5.41
C GLU A 294 18.41 -15.22 -6.42
N GLU A 295 17.29 -15.74 -5.92
CA GLU A 295 16.17 -16.19 -6.76
C GLU A 295 15.23 -15.05 -7.17
N TYR A 296 15.30 -13.90 -6.50
CA TYR A 296 14.37 -12.79 -6.70
C TYR A 296 15.08 -11.45 -6.72
N HIS A 297 14.66 -10.57 -7.63
CA HIS A 297 15.14 -9.19 -7.66
C HIS A 297 13.97 -8.21 -7.79
N LEU A 298 14.18 -7.00 -7.29
CA LEU A 298 13.24 -5.89 -7.48
C LEU A 298 13.42 -5.30 -8.88
N TRP A 299 12.37 -5.32 -9.68
CA TRP A 299 12.28 -4.55 -10.92
C TRP A 299 11.65 -3.20 -10.64
N TRP A 300 12.48 -2.15 -10.61
CA TRP A 300 12.03 -0.76 -10.45
C TRP A 300 12.99 0.21 -11.15
N PRO A 301 12.96 0.27 -12.50
CA PRO A 301 13.98 0.99 -13.27
C PRO A 301 13.93 2.52 -13.07
N ARG A 302 12.75 3.08 -12.80
CA ARG A 302 12.56 4.51 -12.50
C ARG A 302 11.51 4.67 -11.42
N PHE A 303 11.57 5.77 -10.66
CA PHE A 303 10.68 5.98 -9.51
C PHE A 303 9.19 6.03 -9.88
N TRP A 304 8.85 6.41 -11.11
CA TRP A 304 7.47 6.46 -11.61
C TRP A 304 6.96 5.15 -12.21
N ASN A 305 7.81 4.13 -12.35
CA ASN A 305 7.34 2.80 -12.72
C ASN A 305 6.73 2.11 -11.50
N ILE A 306 5.74 1.26 -11.74
CA ILE A 306 5.15 0.41 -10.70
C ILE A 306 6.14 -0.73 -10.39
N PRO A 307 6.72 -0.82 -9.18
CA PRO A 307 7.72 -1.82 -8.88
C PRO A 307 7.11 -3.22 -8.80
N GLU A 308 7.93 -4.22 -9.06
CA GLU A 308 7.53 -5.62 -8.99
C GLU A 308 8.70 -6.48 -8.53
N VAL A 309 8.45 -7.48 -7.68
CA VAL A 309 9.47 -8.47 -7.31
C VAL A 309 9.39 -9.62 -8.31
N LEU A 310 10.43 -9.78 -9.13
CA LEU A 310 10.46 -10.79 -10.17
C LEU A 310 11.34 -11.97 -9.74
N ARG A 311 10.92 -13.18 -10.13
CA ARG A 311 11.78 -14.35 -10.01
C ARG A 311 12.86 -14.27 -11.08
N THR A 312 14.12 -14.36 -10.69
CA THR A 312 15.24 -14.50 -11.61
C THR A 312 15.09 -15.85 -12.32
N SER A 313 14.85 -15.84 -13.64
CA SER A 313 14.83 -17.06 -14.44
C SER A 313 16.22 -17.72 -14.36
N ALA A 314 16.24 -19.04 -14.15
CA ALA A 314 17.49 -19.80 -14.20
C ALA A 314 18.20 -19.52 -15.54
N PRO A 315 19.54 -19.34 -15.56
CA PRO A 315 20.28 -19.28 -16.81
C PRO A 315 20.16 -20.64 -17.51
N GLY A 316 19.23 -20.75 -18.46
CA GLY A 316 19.06 -21.97 -19.27
C GLY A 316 17.60 -22.40 -19.44
N LYS A 317 16.84 -21.66 -20.26
CA LYS A 317 15.68 -22.21 -21.02
C LYS A 317 15.14 -21.28 -22.12
N GLY A 318 15.96 -20.38 -22.67
CA GLY A 318 15.50 -19.45 -23.74
C GLY A 318 16.56 -18.85 -24.66
N ALA A 319 17.84 -19.22 -24.53
CA ALA A 319 18.91 -18.71 -25.40
C ALA A 319 19.50 -19.85 -26.25
N ASN A 320 18.69 -20.47 -27.10
CA ASN A 320 19.19 -21.34 -28.16
C ASN A 320 19.30 -20.54 -29.45
N GLY A 321 20.52 -20.11 -29.75
CA GLY A 321 21.14 -20.13 -31.08
C GLY A 321 20.48 -19.34 -32.21
N VAL A 322 20.97 -18.11 -32.44
CA VAL A 322 21.25 -17.65 -33.81
C VAL A 322 22.73 -17.25 -33.86
N ALA A 323 23.59 -18.27 -33.96
CA ALA A 323 24.93 -18.06 -34.47
C ALA A 323 24.79 -17.78 -35.97
N LYS A 324 24.94 -16.50 -36.32
CA LYS A 324 25.00 -16.02 -37.70
C LYS A 324 26.22 -16.65 -38.37
N LYS A 325 26.02 -17.69 -39.19
CA LYS A 325 27.06 -18.17 -40.10
C LYS A 325 27.15 -17.16 -41.25
N SER A 326 28.28 -16.46 -41.31
CA SER A 326 28.74 -15.77 -42.51
C SER A 326 29.21 -16.80 -43.53
N ASN A 327 28.63 -16.76 -44.72
CA ASN A 327 29.29 -17.11 -45.98
C ASN A 327 29.01 -15.97 -46.94
#